data_AF-A0A0F9BNH5-F1
#
_entry.id   AF-A0A0F9BNH5-F1
#
_cell.length_a   1.000
_cell.length_b   1.000
_cell.length_c   1.000
_cell.angle_alpha   90.00
_cell.angle_beta   90.00
_cell.angle_gamma   90.00
#
_symmetry.space_group_name_H-M   'P 1'
#
loop_
_entity.id
_entity.type
_entity.pdbx_description
1 polymer ?
#
loop_
_entity_poly.entity_id
_entity_poly.type
_entity_poly.pdbx_seq_one_letter_code
_entity_poly.pdbx_strand_id
1 'polypeptide(L)'
;FEHSIANILEYLINVISTIDDFGDKTEISRETIDFLIESIQTIFFDTIDYYNSFQDNSEENIQTEVLIHNLFVYMDSIYEHHIYLLKLKFLPFNDFLKQELGFNLNEIFRIIKKINKDVKSNLFSNISPFIINEMTIPINFLKLISMEIGKNKEFFCYKGRERWPNNPSRFRVRPIIKYQETYYNFFPQLLFERIGLVLEELIKKNYENYYKKYVKNCSVILEDMSLNLIRKLLPDAAIFGNLFYIINEKGKQMRFETDGIVIYDNNLLIIEAKSNLFSFDARMGFFDRIKKNTRDIIDKAYNQAVRTKKYFFSKDIAEFREKNGESVIIQNTKKYENVFLINTTLEKLGPLATRLNSAKMMNYLKGKEFPWSVFINDLRIISDLIEMPSSFLLYLKRRIKNIKNINKELSERQG
;
A
#
# COMPACT_ATOMS: atom_id res chain seq x y z
N PHE A 1 5.55 11.77 -17.74
CA PHE A 1 6.97 11.85 -18.11
C PHE A 1 7.90 11.59 -16.94
N GLU A 2 7.70 12.16 -15.74
CA GLU A 2 8.58 11.87 -14.59
C GLU A 2 8.49 10.41 -14.08
N HIS A 3 7.29 9.84 -13.96
CA HIS A 3 7.12 8.43 -13.52
C HIS A 3 7.66 7.40 -14.51
N SER A 4 7.58 7.65 -15.82
CA SER A 4 8.14 6.73 -16.83
C SER A 4 9.68 6.70 -16.77
N ILE A 5 10.33 7.83 -16.46
CA ILE A 5 11.78 7.91 -16.30
C ILE A 5 12.23 7.17 -15.03
N ALA A 6 11.48 7.30 -13.93
CA ALA A 6 11.72 6.58 -12.68
C ALA A 6 11.79 5.05 -12.89
N ASN A 7 10.85 4.50 -13.66
CA ASN A 7 10.76 3.06 -13.94
C ASN A 7 11.95 2.56 -14.75
N ILE A 8 12.32 3.32 -15.78
CA ILE A 8 13.46 3.04 -16.66
C ILE A 8 14.75 3.05 -15.85
N LEU A 9 14.94 4.05 -14.98
CA LEU A 9 16.11 4.16 -14.11
C LEU A 9 16.18 3.02 -13.09
N GLU A 10 15.08 2.70 -12.41
CA GLU A 10 15.07 1.56 -11.49
C GLU A 10 15.36 0.25 -12.23
N TYR A 11 14.74 0.03 -13.39
CA TYR A 11 14.99 -1.14 -14.22
C TYR A 11 16.46 -1.28 -14.58
N LEU A 12 17.07 -0.20 -15.08
CA LEU A 12 18.49 -0.13 -15.40
C LEU A 12 19.36 -0.50 -14.19
N ILE A 13 19.11 0.12 -13.04
CA ILE A 13 19.87 -0.16 -11.81
C ILE A 13 19.72 -1.63 -11.42
N ASN A 14 18.51 -2.20 -11.54
CA ASN A 14 18.27 -3.60 -11.24
C ASN A 14 19.06 -4.54 -12.16
N VAL A 15 19.11 -4.25 -13.47
CA VAL A 15 19.94 -5.01 -14.43
C VAL A 15 21.41 -4.85 -14.11
N ILE A 16 21.90 -3.61 -13.99
CA ILE A 16 23.30 -3.27 -13.75
C ILE A 16 23.82 -3.91 -12.46
N SER A 17 23.02 -3.87 -11.40
CA SER A 17 23.37 -4.45 -10.10
C SER A 17 23.43 -5.98 -10.06
N THR A 18 23.11 -6.65 -11.16
CA THR A 18 23.33 -8.10 -11.31
C THR A 18 24.69 -8.45 -11.92
N ILE A 19 25.37 -7.46 -12.51
CA ILE A 19 26.68 -7.64 -13.16
C ILE A 19 27.77 -7.65 -12.07
N ASP A 20 28.67 -8.64 -12.12
CA ASP A 20 29.75 -8.77 -11.12
C ASP A 20 30.96 -7.88 -11.44
N ASP A 21 31.22 -7.61 -12.72
CA ASP A 21 32.34 -6.79 -13.19
C ASP A 21 31.94 -5.99 -14.45
N PHE A 22 32.35 -4.72 -14.51
CA PHE A 22 32.09 -3.83 -15.63
C PHE A 22 33.21 -3.79 -16.67
N GLY A 23 34.39 -4.34 -16.35
CA GLY A 23 35.60 -4.18 -17.16
C GLY A 23 36.06 -2.71 -17.27
N ASP A 24 37.12 -2.49 -18.05
CA ASP A 24 37.83 -1.19 -18.14
C ASP A 24 37.31 -0.23 -19.22
N LYS A 25 36.05 -0.34 -19.67
CA LYS A 25 35.55 0.53 -20.74
C LYS A 25 35.17 1.91 -20.21
N THR A 26 35.89 2.94 -20.62
CA THR A 26 35.78 4.31 -20.09
C THR A 26 34.95 5.28 -20.92
N GLU A 27 34.56 4.93 -22.16
CA GLU A 27 33.73 5.81 -22.99
C GLU A 27 32.49 5.08 -23.52
N ILE A 28 31.32 5.61 -23.14
CA ILE A 28 30.03 5.21 -23.68
C ILE A 28 29.68 6.20 -24.78
N SER A 29 29.53 5.73 -26.02
CA SER A 29 29.16 6.60 -27.14
C SER A 29 27.69 7.05 -27.02
N ARG A 30 27.34 8.18 -27.64
CA ARG A 30 25.95 8.67 -27.65
C ARG A 30 25.00 7.67 -28.30
N GLU A 31 25.46 7.02 -29.37
CA GLU A 31 24.72 5.96 -30.07
C GLU A 31 24.44 4.78 -29.15
N THR A 32 25.38 4.44 -28.25
CA THR A 32 25.19 3.38 -27.26
C THR A 32 24.12 3.77 -26.23
N ILE A 33 24.11 5.03 -25.79
CA ILE A 33 23.09 5.55 -24.88
C ILE A 33 21.71 5.53 -25.55
N ASP A 34 21.62 6.03 -26.78
CA ASP A 34 20.36 6.08 -27.53
C ASP A 34 19.81 4.67 -27.77
N PHE A 35 20.67 3.72 -28.18
CA PHE A 35 20.31 2.31 -28.32
C PHE A 35 19.81 1.69 -27.00
N LEU A 36 20.44 2.00 -25.86
CA LEU A 36 19.99 1.51 -24.56
C LEU A 36 18.62 2.08 -24.21
N ILE A 37 18.40 3.37 -24.43
CA ILE A 37 17.10 4.02 -24.17
C ILE A 37 16.01 3.37 -25.02
N GLU A 38 16.23 3.21 -26.32
CA GLU A 38 15.29 2.53 -27.23
C GLU A 38 15.02 1.09 -26.81
N SER A 39 16.06 0.33 -26.45
CA SER A 39 15.94 -1.06 -26.00
C SER A 39 15.09 -1.17 -24.75
N ILE A 40 15.26 -0.27 -23.77
CA ILE A 40 14.46 -0.28 -22.55
C ILE A 40 13.02 0.09 -22.86
N GLN A 41 12.79 1.12 -23.68
CA GLN A 41 11.44 1.50 -24.07
C GLN A 41 10.71 0.33 -24.74
N THR A 42 11.37 -0.37 -25.67
CA THR A 42 10.85 -1.57 -26.31
C THR A 42 10.51 -2.65 -25.29
N ILE A 43 11.40 -2.98 -24.34
CA ILE A 43 11.11 -3.96 -23.28
C ILE A 43 9.86 -3.56 -22.48
N PHE A 44 9.70 -2.28 -22.15
CA PHE A 44 8.52 -1.79 -21.43
C PHE A 44 7.25 -1.93 -22.27
N PHE A 45 7.27 -1.54 -23.55
CA PHE A 45 6.12 -1.69 -24.44
C PHE A 45 5.78 -3.15 -24.70
N ASP A 46 6.76 -3.99 -25.00
CA ASP A 46 6.58 -5.44 -25.16
C ASP A 46 6.02 -6.09 -23.89
N THR A 47 6.44 -5.62 -22.71
CA THR A 47 5.90 -6.10 -21.43
C THR A 47 4.41 -5.73 -21.30
N ILE A 48 4.04 -4.50 -21.66
CA ILE A 48 2.64 -4.05 -21.65
C ILE A 48 1.81 -4.84 -22.65
N ASP A 49 2.30 -5.01 -23.88
CA ASP A 49 1.61 -5.72 -24.96
C ASP A 49 1.47 -7.22 -24.63
N TYR A 50 2.52 -7.82 -24.08
CA TYR A 50 2.47 -9.17 -23.54
C TYR A 50 1.37 -9.29 -22.49
N TYR A 51 1.30 -8.37 -21.52
CA TYR A 51 0.24 -8.41 -20.52
C TYR A 51 -1.17 -8.17 -21.09
N ASN A 52 -1.29 -7.29 -22.08
CA ASN A 52 -2.56 -7.04 -22.78
C ASN A 52 -2.98 -8.21 -23.66
N SER A 53 -2.06 -9.09 -24.07
CA SER A 53 -2.42 -10.29 -24.84
C SER A 53 -3.25 -11.32 -24.06
N PHE A 54 -3.33 -11.20 -22.72
CA PHE A 54 -4.13 -12.08 -21.86
C PHE A 54 -5.58 -11.60 -21.63
N GLN A 55 -6.09 -10.65 -22.42
CA GLN A 55 -7.39 -10.03 -22.14
C GLN A 55 -8.61 -10.96 -22.27
N ASP A 56 -8.46 -12.18 -22.75
CA ASP A 56 -9.56 -13.12 -22.98
C ASP A 56 -9.99 -13.93 -21.73
N ASN A 57 -9.23 -13.90 -20.62
CA ASN A 57 -9.62 -14.53 -19.36
C ASN A 57 -9.69 -13.52 -18.20
N SER A 58 -10.77 -13.57 -17.42
CA SER A 58 -10.98 -12.72 -16.24
C SER A 58 -9.88 -12.80 -15.18
N GLU A 59 -9.26 -13.98 -15.00
CA GLU A 59 -8.19 -14.18 -14.03
C GLU A 59 -6.87 -13.54 -14.48
N GLU A 60 -6.57 -13.65 -15.76
CA GLU A 60 -5.35 -13.11 -16.36
C GLU A 60 -5.43 -11.59 -16.49
N ASN A 61 -6.62 -11.05 -16.79
CA ASN A 61 -6.89 -9.61 -16.73
C ASN A 61 -6.52 -8.97 -15.38
N ILE A 62 -6.86 -9.63 -14.27
CA ILE A 62 -6.54 -9.13 -12.92
C ILE A 62 -5.02 -9.13 -12.68
N GLN A 63 -4.34 -10.20 -13.09
CA GLN A 63 -2.88 -10.30 -12.96
C GLN A 63 -2.21 -9.17 -13.74
N THR A 64 -2.60 -8.98 -15.00
CA THR A 64 -2.14 -7.91 -15.88
C THR A 64 -2.35 -6.54 -15.24
N GLU A 65 -3.54 -6.26 -14.71
CA GLU A 65 -3.84 -4.98 -14.07
C GLU A 65 -2.99 -4.72 -12.82
N VAL A 66 -2.79 -5.73 -11.98
CA VAL A 66 -1.92 -5.61 -10.79
C VAL A 66 -0.47 -5.37 -11.21
N LEU A 67 0.01 -6.06 -12.25
CA LEU A 67 1.36 -5.93 -12.77
C LEU A 67 1.61 -4.56 -13.40
N ILE A 68 0.68 -4.08 -14.22
CA ILE A 68 0.72 -2.74 -14.82
C ILE A 68 0.63 -1.68 -13.73
N HIS A 69 -0.29 -1.82 -12.76
CA HIS A 69 -0.40 -0.87 -11.66
C HIS A 69 0.91 -0.78 -10.85
N ASN A 70 1.50 -1.92 -10.47
CA ASN A 70 2.77 -1.94 -9.74
C ASN A 70 3.95 -1.41 -10.57
N LEU A 71 3.86 -1.51 -11.90
CA LEU A 71 4.88 -1.00 -12.80
C LEU A 71 4.81 0.52 -12.97
N PHE A 72 3.61 1.11 -13.05
CA PHE A 72 3.45 2.52 -13.41
C PHE A 72 3.14 3.45 -12.25
N VAL A 73 2.62 2.91 -11.15
CA VAL A 73 2.19 3.71 -10.01
C VAL A 73 3.30 3.74 -8.97
N TYR A 74 4.17 4.75 -9.11
CA TYR A 74 5.15 5.13 -8.10
C TYR A 74 4.54 6.21 -7.21
N MET A 75 4.84 6.15 -5.92
CA MET A 75 4.26 6.96 -4.86
C MET A 75 2.80 6.62 -4.52
N ASP A 76 2.58 6.38 -3.24
CA ASP A 76 1.24 6.12 -2.69
C ASP A 76 0.70 7.31 -1.90
N SER A 77 1.41 8.45 -1.89
CA SER A 77 0.95 9.66 -1.24
C SER A 77 1.76 10.88 -1.61
N ILE A 78 1.17 12.06 -1.39
CA ILE A 78 1.92 13.32 -1.36
C ILE A 78 2.93 13.32 -0.19
N TYR A 79 3.97 14.15 -0.29
CA TYR A 79 5.10 14.17 0.63
C TYR A 79 4.70 14.24 2.11
N GLU A 80 3.77 15.14 2.43
CA GLU A 80 3.27 15.39 3.78
C GLU A 80 2.54 14.17 4.35
N HIS A 81 1.77 13.48 3.51
CA HIS A 81 1.01 12.29 3.89
C HIS A 81 1.95 11.10 4.12
N HIS A 82 2.99 10.96 3.29
CA HIS A 82 4.02 9.95 3.47
C HIS A 82 4.77 10.13 4.79
N ILE A 83 5.27 11.34 5.07
CA ILE A 83 5.96 11.66 6.33
C ILE A 83 5.05 11.38 7.53
N TYR A 84 3.79 11.80 7.45
CA TYR A 84 2.83 11.61 8.52
C TYR A 84 2.63 10.12 8.83
N LEU A 85 2.41 9.29 7.81
CA LEU A 85 2.22 7.86 7.99
C LEU A 85 3.48 7.18 8.54
N LEU A 86 4.68 7.55 8.04
CA LEU A 86 5.94 7.04 8.60
C LEU A 86 6.11 7.41 10.07
N LYS A 87 5.77 8.65 10.46
CA LYS A 87 5.82 9.06 11.87
C LYS A 87 4.87 8.22 12.71
N LEU A 88 3.63 8.03 12.29
CA LEU A 88 2.72 7.18 13.05
C LEU A 88 3.26 5.75 13.20
N LYS A 89 3.75 5.14 12.11
CA LYS A 89 4.23 3.75 12.12
C LYS A 89 5.51 3.54 12.94
N PHE A 90 6.45 4.50 12.92
CA PHE A 90 7.80 4.30 13.45
C PHE A 90 8.17 5.16 14.67
N LEU A 91 7.53 6.32 14.90
CA LEU A 91 7.84 7.20 16.02
C LEU A 91 7.61 6.55 17.40
N PRO A 92 6.56 5.73 17.62
CA PRO A 92 6.38 4.99 18.88
C PRO A 92 7.53 4.04 19.23
N PHE A 93 8.45 3.84 18.30
CA PHE A 93 9.55 2.91 18.43
C PHE A 93 10.92 3.56 18.21
N ASN A 94 11.02 4.88 18.35
CA ASN A 94 12.28 5.61 18.19
C ASN A 94 13.41 5.06 19.06
N ASP A 95 13.12 4.68 20.31
CA ASP A 95 14.14 4.17 21.23
C ASP A 95 14.73 2.86 20.72
N PHE A 96 13.88 1.97 20.22
CA PHE A 96 14.31 0.73 19.58
C PHE A 96 15.15 1.02 18.33
N LEU A 97 14.68 1.90 17.43
CA LEU A 97 15.44 2.24 16.23
C LEU A 97 16.82 2.82 16.61
N LYS A 98 16.87 3.65 17.66
CA LYS A 98 18.12 4.23 18.15
C LYS A 98 19.05 3.17 18.73
N GLN A 99 18.53 2.24 19.52
CA GLN A 99 19.30 1.17 20.16
C GLN A 99 19.83 0.15 19.14
N GLU A 100 18.96 -0.31 18.23
CA GLU A 100 19.25 -1.43 17.35
C GLU A 100 19.85 -1.02 16.00
N LEU A 101 19.43 0.13 15.47
CA LEU A 101 19.90 0.64 14.17
C LEU A 101 20.85 1.83 14.31
N GLY A 102 21.01 2.39 15.52
CA GLY A 102 21.85 3.57 15.78
C GLY A 102 21.19 4.91 15.44
N PHE A 103 19.99 4.90 14.86
CA PHE A 103 19.29 6.09 14.37
C PHE A 103 17.83 6.09 14.76
N ASN A 104 17.32 7.19 15.31
CA ASN A 104 15.88 7.40 15.41
C ASN A 104 15.29 7.93 14.10
N LEU A 105 13.96 7.96 13.98
CA LEU A 105 13.28 8.35 12.76
C LEU A 105 13.61 9.78 12.30
N ASN A 106 13.77 10.72 13.23
CA ASN A 106 14.09 12.11 12.90
C ASN A 106 15.52 12.26 12.36
N GLU A 107 16.48 11.49 12.89
CA GLU A 107 17.84 11.42 12.38
C GLU A 107 17.85 10.84 10.96
N ILE A 108 17.10 9.75 10.73
CA ILE A 108 16.95 9.13 9.41
C ILE A 108 16.42 10.16 8.39
N PHE A 109 15.36 10.91 8.73
CA PHE A 109 14.83 11.95 7.85
C PHE A 109 15.84 13.06 7.55
N ARG A 110 16.63 13.49 8.55
CA ARG A 110 17.69 14.48 8.33
C ARG A 110 18.77 13.94 7.40
N ILE A 111 19.17 12.68 7.57
CA ILE A 111 20.16 12.02 6.71
C ILE A 111 19.66 11.93 5.27
N ILE A 112 18.43 11.45 5.03
CA ILE A 112 17.85 11.37 3.68
C ILE A 112 17.75 12.75 3.04
N LYS A 113 17.30 13.77 3.79
CA LYS A 113 17.25 15.15 3.30
C LYS A 113 18.64 15.66 2.91
N LYS A 114 19.68 15.29 3.66
CA LYS A 114 21.07 15.64 3.37
C LYS A 114 21.57 14.94 2.12
N ILE A 115 21.35 13.63 1.98
CA ILE A 115 21.66 12.87 0.76
C ILE A 115 21.02 13.55 -0.46
N ASN A 116 19.73 13.91 -0.38
CA ASN A 116 19.02 14.57 -1.48
C ASN A 116 19.58 15.97 -1.78
N LYS A 117 20.08 16.68 -0.77
CA LYS A 117 20.72 17.99 -0.95
C LYS A 117 22.09 17.86 -1.61
N ASP A 118 22.90 16.88 -1.18
CA ASP A 118 24.24 16.64 -1.71
C ASP A 118 24.17 16.26 -3.19
N VAL A 119 23.22 15.37 -3.57
CA VAL A 119 22.98 15.03 -4.99
C VAL A 119 22.58 16.26 -5.81
N LYS A 120 21.71 17.11 -5.26
CA LYS A 120 21.33 18.36 -5.93
C LYS A 120 22.49 19.33 -6.08
N SER A 121 23.38 19.45 -5.09
CA SER A 121 24.55 20.35 -5.20
C SER A 121 25.58 19.82 -6.20
N ASN A 122 25.79 18.50 -6.25
CA ASN A 122 26.76 17.89 -7.15
C ASN A 122 26.42 18.11 -8.63
N LEU A 123 25.12 18.19 -8.97
CA LEU A 123 24.66 18.58 -10.32
C LEU A 123 25.26 19.91 -10.81
N PHE A 124 25.64 20.81 -9.89
CA PHE A 124 26.14 22.15 -10.22
C PHE A 124 27.67 22.28 -10.09
N SER A 125 28.40 21.20 -9.79
CA SER A 125 29.82 21.30 -9.37
C SER A 125 30.80 20.33 -10.07
N ASN A 126 30.54 19.88 -11.31
CA ASN A 126 31.41 18.97 -12.09
C ASN A 126 31.79 17.65 -11.38
N ILE A 127 31.08 17.28 -10.31
CA ILE A 127 31.18 15.99 -9.63
C ILE A 127 29.99 15.16 -10.12
N SER A 128 30.16 13.83 -10.28
CA SER A 128 29.02 12.97 -10.61
C SER A 128 27.87 13.22 -9.61
N PRO A 129 26.67 13.58 -10.09
CA PRO A 129 25.58 14.01 -9.23
C PRO A 129 25.12 12.92 -8.26
N PHE A 130 25.42 11.67 -8.57
CA PHE A 130 24.94 10.51 -7.82
C PHE A 130 25.83 10.09 -6.67
N ILE A 131 27.05 10.63 -6.56
CA ILE A 131 27.98 10.27 -5.48
C ILE A 131 27.48 10.83 -4.15
N ILE A 132 27.39 9.97 -3.14
CA ILE A 132 27.12 10.38 -1.77
C ILE A 132 28.43 10.77 -1.11
N ASN A 133 28.47 11.96 -0.50
CA ASN A 133 29.62 12.38 0.29
C ASN A 133 29.65 11.63 1.63
N GLU A 134 30.59 10.69 1.78
CA GLU A 134 30.70 9.88 2.99
C GLU A 134 31.13 10.70 4.23
N MET A 135 31.76 11.86 4.03
CA MET A 135 32.10 12.76 5.15
C MET A 135 30.86 13.38 5.78
N THR A 136 29.74 13.44 5.03
CA THR A 136 28.52 14.09 5.47
C THR A 136 27.46 13.12 5.98
N ILE A 137 27.57 11.83 5.64
CA ILE A 137 26.57 10.80 5.96
C ILE A 137 27.18 9.70 6.84
N PRO A 138 26.53 9.30 7.95
CA PRO A 138 27.05 8.23 8.81
C PRO A 138 27.25 6.91 8.05
N ILE A 139 28.48 6.37 8.07
CA ILE A 139 28.83 5.14 7.33
C ILE A 139 27.98 3.93 7.73
N ASN A 140 27.60 3.83 9.02
CA ASN A 140 26.73 2.75 9.50
C ASN A 140 25.34 2.82 8.86
N PHE A 141 24.82 4.02 8.61
CA PHE A 141 23.55 4.20 7.90
C PHE A 141 23.69 3.75 6.44
N LEU A 142 24.75 4.17 5.75
CA LEU A 142 25.02 3.76 4.37
C LEU A 142 25.13 2.24 4.24
N LYS A 143 25.86 1.57 5.15
CA LYS A 143 25.96 0.10 5.18
C LYS A 143 24.61 -0.60 5.36
N LEU A 144 23.69 -0.02 6.15
CA LEU A 144 22.36 -0.59 6.37
C LEU A 144 21.48 -0.56 5.11
N ILE A 145 21.55 0.54 4.34
CA ILE A 145 20.63 0.80 3.22
C ILE A 145 21.26 0.61 1.84
N SER A 146 22.51 0.16 1.76
CA SER A 146 23.23 -0.05 0.50
C SER A 146 23.35 -1.52 0.16
N MET A 147 23.51 -1.79 -1.13
CA MET A 147 23.92 -3.09 -1.65
C MET A 147 25.17 -2.94 -2.52
N GLU A 148 26.07 -3.90 -2.43
CA GLU A 148 27.18 -4.02 -3.38
C GLU A 148 26.66 -4.39 -4.77
N ILE A 149 27.40 -3.98 -5.79
CA ILE A 149 27.14 -4.46 -7.13
C ILE A 149 27.32 -5.98 -7.26
N GLY A 150 26.65 -6.58 -8.24
CA GLY A 150 26.57 -8.03 -8.42
C GLY A 150 25.66 -8.74 -7.41
N LYS A 151 25.28 -8.09 -6.29
CA LYS A 151 24.48 -8.74 -5.23
C LYS A 151 22.98 -8.81 -5.53
N ASN A 152 22.50 -8.28 -6.65
CA ASN A 152 21.08 -8.28 -7.03
C ASN A 152 20.66 -9.48 -7.91
N LYS A 153 21.29 -10.65 -7.73
CA LYS A 153 21.05 -11.85 -8.57
C LYS A 153 19.58 -12.32 -8.60
N GLU A 154 18.79 -12.00 -7.58
CA GLU A 154 17.36 -12.33 -7.52
C GLU A 154 16.53 -11.66 -8.63
N PHE A 155 17.00 -10.57 -9.21
CA PHE A 155 16.31 -9.92 -10.35
C PHE A 155 16.27 -10.81 -11.61
N PHE A 156 17.16 -11.80 -11.69
CA PHE A 156 17.27 -12.74 -12.81
C PHE A 156 16.75 -14.15 -12.49
N CYS A 157 16.20 -14.40 -11.30
CA CYS A 157 15.97 -15.77 -10.85
C CYS A 157 14.74 -16.48 -11.45
N TYR A 158 13.86 -15.77 -12.17
CA TYR A 158 12.64 -16.36 -12.75
C TYR A 158 12.85 -16.81 -14.18
N LYS A 159 12.96 -18.13 -14.37
CA LYS A 159 13.12 -18.75 -15.68
C LYS A 159 11.96 -18.43 -16.62
N GLY A 160 12.24 -17.94 -17.82
CA GLY A 160 11.24 -17.51 -18.81
C GLY A 160 10.63 -16.12 -18.56
N ARG A 161 11.02 -15.46 -17.47
CA ARG A 161 10.69 -14.06 -17.15
C ARG A 161 11.93 -13.34 -16.60
N GLU A 162 13.10 -13.72 -17.10
CA GLU A 162 14.35 -13.10 -16.72
C GLU A 162 14.29 -11.61 -17.09
N ARG A 163 14.78 -10.74 -16.20
CA ARG A 163 14.84 -9.28 -16.44
C ARG A 163 13.48 -8.63 -16.63
N TRP A 164 12.41 -9.21 -16.08
CA TRP A 164 11.12 -8.53 -16.07
C TRP A 164 11.12 -7.38 -15.06
N PRO A 165 10.59 -6.19 -15.40
CA PRO A 165 10.65 -5.01 -14.52
C PRO A 165 10.09 -5.24 -13.11
N ASN A 166 9.10 -6.12 -12.98
CA ASN A 166 8.45 -6.42 -11.71
C ASN A 166 9.26 -7.37 -10.81
N ASN A 167 10.27 -8.09 -11.33
CA ASN A 167 11.07 -9.09 -10.59
C ASN A 167 11.61 -8.59 -9.25
N PRO A 168 11.88 -9.50 -8.28
CA PRO A 168 12.45 -9.11 -7.00
C PRO A 168 13.75 -8.38 -7.22
N SER A 169 13.94 -7.34 -6.43
CA SER A 169 15.19 -6.62 -6.43
C SER A 169 15.53 -6.16 -5.04
N ARG A 170 16.76 -6.45 -4.64
CA ARG A 170 17.34 -5.96 -3.39
C ARG A 170 17.42 -4.46 -3.36
N PHE A 171 17.49 -3.82 -4.53
CA PHE A 171 17.47 -2.37 -4.65
C PHE A 171 16.21 -1.74 -4.04
N ARG A 172 15.08 -2.48 -4.00
CA ARG A 172 13.85 -1.99 -3.36
C ARG A 172 13.96 -1.78 -1.86
N VAL A 173 14.81 -2.55 -1.20
CA VAL A 173 15.02 -2.47 0.26
C VAL A 173 16.44 -1.98 0.60
N ARG A 174 17.26 -1.73 -0.42
CA ARG A 174 18.61 -1.16 -0.34
C ARG A 174 18.87 -0.21 -1.51
N PRO A 175 18.23 0.98 -1.52
CA PRO A 175 18.19 1.87 -2.67
C PRO A 175 19.49 2.67 -2.89
N ILE A 176 20.63 2.21 -2.34
CA ILE A 176 21.96 2.79 -2.53
C ILE A 176 22.88 1.71 -3.10
N ILE A 177 23.68 2.05 -4.10
CA ILE A 177 24.68 1.14 -4.65
C ILE A 177 26.03 1.44 -4.01
N LYS A 178 26.69 0.42 -3.46
CA LYS A 178 28.11 0.47 -3.14
C LYS A 178 28.89 -0.13 -4.31
N TYR A 179 29.80 0.64 -4.88
CA TYR A 179 30.78 0.13 -5.84
C TYR A 179 32.16 0.56 -5.37
N GLN A 180 33.05 -0.42 -5.19
CA GLN A 180 34.34 -0.22 -4.51
C GLN A 180 34.13 0.46 -3.15
N GLU A 181 34.82 1.57 -2.88
CA GLU A 181 34.68 2.39 -1.67
C GLU A 181 33.87 3.66 -1.92
N THR A 182 32.87 3.60 -2.80
CA THR A 182 31.99 4.75 -3.07
C THR A 182 30.52 4.34 -3.07
N TYR A 183 29.68 5.20 -2.47
CA TYR A 183 28.23 5.04 -2.46
C TYR A 183 27.56 5.95 -3.47
N TYR A 184 26.61 5.37 -4.20
CA TYR A 184 25.86 6.03 -5.25
C TYR A 184 24.37 6.01 -4.95
N ASN A 185 23.75 7.18 -5.05
CA ASN A 185 22.32 7.37 -5.05
C ASN A 185 21.86 7.87 -6.42
N PHE A 186 21.58 6.93 -7.31
CA PHE A 186 21.09 7.22 -8.66
C PHE A 186 19.65 7.73 -8.67
N PHE A 187 18.89 7.50 -7.59
CA PHE A 187 17.50 7.91 -7.51
C PHE A 187 17.09 8.41 -6.11
N PRO A 188 17.41 9.66 -5.77
CA PRO A 188 17.24 10.18 -4.41
C PRO A 188 15.79 10.24 -3.93
N GLN A 189 14.87 10.47 -4.86
CA GLN A 189 13.44 10.45 -4.59
C GLN A 189 12.97 9.05 -4.15
N LEU A 190 13.51 8.00 -4.75
CA LEU A 190 13.18 6.61 -4.42
C LEU A 190 13.62 6.22 -2.99
N LEU A 191 14.78 6.71 -2.54
CA LEU A 191 15.24 6.50 -1.17
C LEU A 191 14.22 7.03 -0.15
N PHE A 192 13.69 8.23 -0.41
CA PHE A 192 12.69 8.84 0.44
C PHE A 192 11.38 8.05 0.46
N GLU A 193 10.91 7.60 -0.71
CA GLU A 193 9.70 6.80 -0.85
C GLU A 193 9.82 5.45 -0.15
N ARG A 194 10.98 4.80 -0.28
CA ARG A 194 11.18 3.43 0.18
C ARG A 194 11.63 3.30 1.62
N ILE A 195 11.98 4.38 2.31
CA ILE A 195 12.52 4.27 3.68
C ILE A 195 11.59 3.51 4.62
N GLY A 196 10.26 3.66 4.49
CA GLY A 196 9.31 2.88 5.28
C GLY A 196 9.43 1.38 5.03
N LEU A 197 9.54 0.98 3.75
CA LEU A 197 9.73 -0.41 3.34
C LEU A 197 11.09 -0.95 3.80
N VAL A 198 12.15 -0.15 3.66
CA VAL A 198 13.51 -0.48 4.11
C VAL A 198 13.51 -0.78 5.60
N LEU A 199 12.94 0.12 6.41
CA LEU A 199 12.87 -0.06 7.86
C LEU A 199 12.02 -1.27 8.25
N GLU A 200 10.86 -1.43 7.62
CA GLU A 200 9.98 -2.56 7.86
C GLU A 200 10.67 -3.90 7.56
N GLU A 201 11.39 -4.01 6.45
CA GLU A 201 12.10 -5.23 6.07
C GLU A 201 13.30 -5.51 6.99
N LEU A 202 14.07 -4.47 7.36
CA LEU A 202 15.16 -4.59 8.33
C LEU A 202 14.65 -5.09 9.68
N ILE A 203 13.52 -4.54 10.15
CA ILE A 203 12.87 -4.96 11.38
C ILE A 203 12.38 -6.41 11.27
N LYS A 204 11.66 -6.73 10.20
CA LYS A 204 11.06 -8.06 9.99
C LYS A 204 12.12 -9.16 9.93
N LYS A 205 13.24 -8.89 9.27
CA LYS A 205 14.33 -9.86 9.09
C LYS A 205 15.10 -10.14 10.37
N ASN A 206 15.32 -9.12 11.20
CA ASN A 206 16.27 -9.20 12.32
C ASN A 206 15.59 -9.21 13.70
N TYR A 207 14.32 -8.80 13.81
CA TYR A 207 13.68 -8.50 15.10
C TYR A 207 12.19 -8.94 15.15
N GLU A 208 11.94 -10.25 15.14
CA GLU A 208 10.57 -10.81 15.04
C GLU A 208 9.60 -10.31 16.14
N ASN A 209 10.03 -10.29 17.40
CA ASN A 209 9.20 -9.83 18.52
C ASN A 209 8.78 -8.38 18.38
N TYR A 210 9.70 -7.54 17.89
CA TYR A 210 9.40 -6.16 17.62
C TYR A 210 8.49 -6.03 16.40
N TYR A 211 8.73 -6.79 15.33
CA TYR A 211 7.89 -6.78 14.13
C TYR A 211 6.42 -7.11 14.47
N LYS A 212 6.17 -8.05 15.38
CA LYS A 212 4.81 -8.34 15.90
C LYS A 212 4.17 -7.12 16.57
N LYS A 213 4.92 -6.36 17.38
CA LYS A 213 4.45 -5.11 18.00
C LYS A 213 4.18 -4.03 16.96
N TYR A 214 5.07 -3.88 15.98
CA TYR A 214 4.93 -2.94 14.87
C TYR A 214 3.67 -3.21 14.04
N VAL A 215 3.43 -4.47 13.66
CA VAL A 215 2.22 -4.86 12.90
C VAL A 215 0.96 -4.55 13.70
N LYS A 216 0.94 -4.87 15.00
CA LYS A 216 -0.18 -4.54 15.89
C LYS A 216 -0.42 -3.02 15.96
N ASN A 217 0.65 -2.24 16.07
CA ASN A 217 0.57 -0.77 16.08
C ASN A 217 0.01 -0.23 14.76
N CYS A 218 0.40 -0.79 13.62
CA CYS A 218 -0.14 -0.40 12.31
C CYS A 218 -1.65 -0.65 12.19
N SER A 219 -2.17 -1.73 12.78
CA SER A 219 -3.63 -1.97 12.83
C SER A 219 -4.34 -0.89 13.63
N VAL A 220 -3.88 -0.61 14.85
CA VAL A 220 -4.46 0.43 15.72
C VAL A 220 -4.42 1.81 15.04
N ILE A 221 -3.29 2.16 14.42
CA ILE A 221 -3.15 3.41 13.68
C ILE A 221 -4.17 3.50 12.54
N LEU A 222 -4.35 2.43 11.78
CA LEU A 222 -5.29 2.43 10.67
C LEU A 222 -6.73 2.62 11.19
N GLU A 223 -7.12 1.90 12.24
CA GLU A 223 -8.44 2.04 12.88
C GLU A 223 -8.68 3.49 13.32
N ASP A 224 -7.76 4.06 14.09
CA ASP A 224 -7.86 5.43 14.60
C ASP A 224 -7.88 6.46 13.46
N MET A 225 -7.00 6.31 12.47
CA MET A 225 -6.96 7.22 11.32
C MET A 225 -8.28 7.18 10.54
N SER A 226 -8.84 5.99 10.31
CA SER A 226 -10.09 5.85 9.59
C SER A 226 -11.23 6.58 10.28
N LEU A 227 -11.38 6.41 11.60
CA LEU A 227 -12.42 7.10 12.37
C LEU A 227 -12.21 8.61 12.42
N ASN A 228 -10.97 9.07 12.54
CA ASN A 228 -10.66 10.50 12.55
C ASN A 228 -10.91 11.18 11.21
N LEU A 229 -10.58 10.52 10.09
CA LEU A 229 -10.87 11.05 8.76
C LEU A 229 -12.38 11.08 8.48
N ILE A 230 -13.12 10.06 8.92
CA ILE A 230 -14.58 10.07 8.83
C ILE A 230 -15.19 11.15 9.73
N ARG A 231 -14.64 11.39 10.93
CA ARG A 231 -15.05 12.50 11.80
C ARG A 231 -14.85 13.86 11.13
N LYS A 232 -13.74 14.04 10.43
CA LYS A 232 -13.49 15.26 9.65
C LYS A 232 -14.54 15.45 8.54
N LEU A 233 -14.89 14.36 7.85
CA LEU A 233 -15.90 14.37 6.78
C LEU A 233 -17.33 14.53 7.29
N LEU A 234 -17.63 14.07 8.50
CA LEU A 234 -18.94 14.10 9.14
C LEU A 234 -18.81 14.62 10.60
N PRO A 235 -18.61 15.94 10.82
CA PRO A 235 -18.29 16.51 12.13
C PRO A 235 -19.32 16.23 13.22
N ASP A 236 -20.61 16.21 12.86
CA ASP A 236 -21.73 15.98 13.78
C ASP A 236 -22.11 14.50 13.93
N ALA A 237 -21.31 13.58 13.39
CA ALA A 237 -21.59 12.16 13.50
C ALA A 237 -21.29 11.62 14.91
N ALA A 238 -22.14 10.72 15.40
CA ALA A 238 -21.81 9.88 16.53
C ALA A 238 -20.88 8.76 16.05
N ILE A 239 -19.64 8.74 16.55
CA ILE A 239 -18.57 7.83 16.12
C ILE A 239 -18.12 6.99 17.30
N PHE A 240 -18.21 5.68 17.13
CA PHE A 240 -17.84 4.68 18.11
C PHE A 240 -16.81 3.74 17.49
N GLY A 241 -15.69 3.52 18.20
CA GLY A 241 -14.59 2.69 17.72
C GLY A 241 -14.38 1.46 18.60
N ASN A 242 -13.72 0.43 18.05
CA ASN A 242 -13.30 -0.75 18.81
C ASN A 242 -14.46 -1.42 19.59
N LEU A 243 -15.57 -1.69 18.89
CA LEU A 243 -16.80 -2.16 19.50
C LEU A 243 -16.89 -3.68 19.53
N PHE A 244 -17.42 -4.21 20.63
CA PHE A 244 -17.72 -5.62 20.83
C PHE A 244 -19.23 -5.85 20.96
N TYR A 245 -19.71 -6.97 20.46
CA TYR A 245 -21.11 -7.36 20.57
C TYR A 245 -21.27 -8.88 20.63
N ILE A 246 -22.41 -9.34 21.15
CA ILE A 246 -22.70 -10.76 21.34
C ILE A 246 -23.85 -11.17 20.42
N ILE A 247 -23.63 -12.23 19.66
CA ILE A 247 -24.69 -12.94 18.92
C ILE A 247 -24.95 -14.27 19.63
N ASN A 248 -26.21 -14.58 19.85
CA ASN A 248 -26.64 -15.88 20.37
C ASN A 248 -26.98 -16.80 19.20
N GLU A 249 -26.11 -17.77 18.90
CA GLU A 249 -26.36 -18.79 17.87
C GLU A 249 -26.47 -20.17 18.51
N LYS A 250 -27.62 -20.84 18.32
CA LYS A 250 -27.88 -22.21 18.83
C LYS A 250 -27.57 -22.37 20.33
N GLY A 251 -27.92 -21.37 21.14
CA GLY A 251 -27.69 -21.38 22.58
C GLY A 251 -26.26 -21.06 23.03
N LYS A 252 -25.34 -20.75 22.10
CA LYS A 252 -23.98 -20.29 22.42
C LYS A 252 -23.85 -18.78 22.21
N GLN A 253 -23.27 -18.11 23.21
CA GLN A 253 -22.89 -16.71 23.11
C GLN A 253 -21.56 -16.60 22.37
N MET A 254 -21.58 -15.94 21.21
CA MET A 254 -20.38 -15.67 20.42
C MET A 254 -20.07 -14.19 20.47
N ARG A 255 -18.87 -13.84 20.93
CA ARG A 255 -18.37 -12.46 20.94
C ARG A 255 -17.76 -12.14 19.58
N PHE A 256 -18.16 -11.00 19.02
CA PHE A 256 -17.63 -10.43 17.80
C PHE A 256 -17.19 -9.00 18.04
N GLU A 257 -16.43 -8.47 17.09
CA GLU A 257 -15.93 -7.10 17.08
C GLU A 257 -16.16 -6.43 15.73
N THR A 258 -16.15 -5.10 15.74
CA THR A 258 -16.18 -4.23 14.57
C THR A 258 -15.33 -2.99 14.87
N ASP A 259 -14.56 -2.54 13.88
CA ASP A 259 -13.54 -1.51 14.10
C ASP A 259 -14.19 -0.13 14.32
N GLY A 260 -15.34 0.13 13.68
CA GLY A 260 -16.15 1.28 14.04
C GLY A 260 -17.56 1.33 13.48
N ILE A 261 -18.41 2.05 14.20
CA ILE A 261 -19.77 2.41 13.81
C ILE A 261 -19.87 3.93 13.81
N VAL A 262 -20.37 4.48 12.70
CA VAL A 262 -20.62 5.91 12.55
C VAL A 262 -22.08 6.13 12.20
N ILE A 263 -22.73 7.00 12.95
CA ILE A 263 -24.12 7.39 12.75
C ILE A 263 -24.18 8.86 12.38
N TYR A 264 -24.84 9.16 11.28
CA TYR A 264 -25.08 10.52 10.82
C TYR A 264 -26.47 10.60 10.17
N ASP A 265 -27.40 11.35 10.77
CA ASP A 265 -28.82 11.37 10.39
C ASP A 265 -29.44 9.96 10.30
N ASN A 266 -29.94 9.58 9.12
CA ASN A 266 -30.48 8.25 8.80
C ASN A 266 -29.44 7.33 8.12
N ASN A 267 -28.14 7.64 8.28
CA ASN A 267 -27.04 6.89 7.68
C ASN A 267 -26.27 6.12 8.77
N LEU A 268 -25.98 4.86 8.47
CA LEU A 268 -25.11 3.99 9.25
C LEU A 268 -23.88 3.66 8.39
N LEU A 269 -22.69 3.99 8.87
CA LEU A 269 -21.43 3.54 8.27
C LEU A 269 -20.80 2.52 9.22
N ILE A 270 -20.39 1.38 8.67
CA ILE A 270 -19.66 0.33 9.39
C ILE A 270 -18.26 0.31 8.80
N ILE A 271 -17.27 0.58 9.65
CA ILE A 271 -15.86 0.70 9.27
C ILE A 271 -15.13 -0.58 9.68
N GLU A 272 -14.39 -1.16 8.75
CA GLU A 272 -13.46 -2.26 9.00
C GLU A 272 -12.09 -1.88 8.43
N ALA A 273 -11.06 -1.94 9.25
CA ALA A 273 -9.70 -1.59 8.94
C ALA A 273 -8.86 -2.84 8.67
N LYS A 274 -8.03 -2.82 7.63
CA LYS A 274 -7.10 -3.92 7.29
C LYS A 274 -5.71 -3.39 6.96
N SER A 275 -4.78 -3.66 7.86
CA SER A 275 -3.38 -3.24 7.77
C SER A 275 -2.49 -4.22 6.99
N ASN A 276 -3.00 -5.39 6.62
CA ASN A 276 -2.28 -6.38 5.83
C ASN A 276 -1.85 -5.80 4.47
N LEU A 277 -0.58 -6.02 4.13
CA LEU A 277 0.00 -5.65 2.84
C LEU A 277 0.02 -6.84 1.87
N PHE A 278 0.12 -6.55 0.59
CA PHE A 278 0.36 -7.57 -0.43
C PHE A 278 1.71 -8.24 -0.20
N SER A 279 1.69 -9.57 -0.28
CA SER A 279 2.93 -10.35 -0.28
C SER A 279 3.76 -10.02 -1.51
N PHE A 280 5.06 -10.29 -1.43
CA PHE A 280 5.96 -10.15 -2.56
C PHE A 280 5.43 -10.89 -3.80
N ASP A 281 5.04 -12.16 -3.63
CA ASP A 281 4.47 -12.96 -4.71
C ASP A 281 3.19 -12.32 -5.30
N ALA A 282 2.34 -11.71 -4.48
CA ALA A 282 1.14 -11.03 -4.98
C ALA A 282 1.50 -9.80 -5.83
N ARG A 283 2.52 -9.02 -5.43
CA ARG A 283 3.02 -7.89 -6.24
C ARG A 283 3.64 -8.34 -7.56
N MET A 284 4.19 -9.55 -7.58
CA MET A 284 4.76 -10.23 -8.76
C MET A 284 3.73 -10.79 -9.73
N GLY A 285 2.43 -10.60 -9.49
CA GLY A 285 1.41 -11.11 -10.40
C GLY A 285 1.04 -12.59 -10.16
N PHE A 286 1.59 -13.26 -9.14
CA PHE A 286 1.21 -14.65 -8.85
C PHE A 286 -0.24 -14.69 -8.40
N PHE A 287 -1.10 -15.23 -9.26
CA PHE A 287 -2.55 -15.14 -9.11
C PHE A 287 -3.08 -15.70 -7.81
N ASP A 288 -2.65 -16.90 -7.41
CA ASP A 288 -3.10 -17.51 -6.16
C ASP A 288 -2.74 -16.66 -4.92
N ARG A 289 -1.64 -15.91 -5.02
CA ARG A 289 -1.18 -15.00 -3.97
C ARG A 289 -1.97 -13.71 -3.97
N ILE A 290 -2.22 -13.11 -5.15
CA ILE A 290 -3.15 -11.98 -5.30
C ILE A 290 -4.52 -12.36 -4.72
N LYS A 291 -5.03 -13.53 -5.10
CA LYS A 291 -6.30 -14.10 -4.65
C LYS A 291 -6.37 -14.20 -3.13
N LYS A 292 -5.37 -14.85 -2.52
CA LYS A 292 -5.27 -15.00 -1.06
C LYS A 292 -5.20 -13.64 -0.35
N ASN A 293 -4.30 -12.75 -0.77
CA ASN A 293 -4.13 -11.45 -0.15
C ASN A 293 -5.39 -10.57 -0.28
N THR A 294 -6.03 -10.57 -1.45
CA THR A 294 -7.29 -9.85 -1.69
C THR A 294 -8.40 -10.37 -0.80
N ARG A 295 -8.48 -11.70 -0.61
CA ARG A 295 -9.44 -12.30 0.33
C ARG A 295 -9.17 -11.86 1.77
N ASP A 296 -7.92 -11.83 2.17
CA ASP A 296 -7.54 -11.43 3.53
C ASP A 296 -7.85 -9.94 3.82
N ILE A 297 -7.73 -9.08 2.81
CA ILE A 297 -7.95 -7.64 2.95
C ILE A 297 -9.40 -7.23 2.71
N ILE A 298 -10.09 -7.80 1.73
CA ILE A 298 -11.44 -7.36 1.34
C ILE A 298 -12.53 -8.29 1.89
N ASP A 299 -12.43 -9.60 1.63
CA ASP A 299 -13.48 -10.56 1.98
C ASP A 299 -13.66 -10.69 3.50
N LYS A 300 -12.57 -10.74 4.26
CA LYS A 300 -12.66 -10.74 5.74
C LYS A 300 -13.34 -9.48 6.29
N ALA A 301 -12.91 -8.30 5.83
CA ALA A 301 -13.51 -7.03 6.23
C ALA A 301 -15.00 -6.97 5.86
N TYR A 302 -15.34 -7.39 4.64
CA TYR A 302 -16.72 -7.46 4.19
C TYR A 302 -17.59 -8.38 5.06
N ASN A 303 -17.10 -9.58 5.36
CA ASN A 303 -17.86 -10.53 6.18
C ASN A 303 -18.03 -10.04 7.63
N GLN A 304 -17.04 -9.34 8.18
CA GLN A 304 -17.17 -8.64 9.46
C GLN A 304 -18.25 -7.57 9.39
N ALA A 305 -18.17 -6.65 8.42
CA ALA A 305 -19.12 -5.56 8.27
C ALA A 305 -20.57 -6.04 8.03
N VAL A 306 -20.77 -7.07 7.20
CA VAL A 306 -22.09 -7.68 6.96
C VAL A 306 -22.62 -8.35 8.22
N ARG A 307 -21.79 -9.03 8.99
CA ARG A 307 -22.20 -9.63 10.27
C ARG A 307 -22.62 -8.54 11.26
N THR A 308 -21.85 -7.46 11.37
CA THR A 308 -22.18 -6.29 12.20
C THR A 308 -23.51 -5.68 11.75
N LYS A 309 -23.71 -5.47 10.45
CA LYS A 309 -24.97 -4.99 9.88
C LYS A 309 -26.14 -5.89 10.26
N LYS A 310 -26.02 -7.21 10.05
CA LYS A 310 -27.08 -8.17 10.39
C LYS A 310 -27.42 -8.12 11.87
N TYR A 311 -26.41 -8.06 12.73
CA TYR A 311 -26.61 -7.90 14.17
C TYR A 311 -27.35 -6.59 14.49
N PHE A 312 -26.89 -5.48 13.94
CA PHE A 312 -27.47 -4.15 14.16
C PHE A 312 -28.97 -4.11 13.82
N PHE A 313 -29.38 -4.70 12.70
CA PHE A 313 -30.79 -4.74 12.28
C PHE A 313 -31.59 -5.92 12.84
N SER A 314 -30.97 -6.85 13.59
CA SER A 314 -31.67 -8.01 14.16
C SER A 314 -32.57 -7.66 15.34
N LYS A 315 -32.40 -6.47 15.91
CA LYS A 315 -33.11 -5.97 17.09
C LYS A 315 -33.45 -4.50 16.90
N ASP A 316 -34.47 -4.02 17.59
CA ASP A 316 -34.80 -2.58 17.62
C ASP A 316 -33.77 -1.75 18.41
N ILE A 317 -33.09 -2.39 19.36
CA ILE A 317 -31.99 -1.84 20.15
C ILE A 317 -30.74 -2.70 19.91
N ALA A 318 -29.70 -2.08 19.33
CA ALA A 318 -28.40 -2.69 19.14
C ALA A 318 -27.46 -2.28 20.29
N GLU A 319 -26.88 -3.26 20.97
CA GLU A 319 -26.03 -3.07 22.15
C GLU A 319 -24.59 -3.47 21.85
N PHE A 320 -23.70 -2.48 21.88
CA PHE A 320 -22.28 -2.69 21.75
C PHE A 320 -21.57 -2.35 23.06
N ARG A 321 -20.33 -2.79 23.19
CA ARG A 321 -19.44 -2.42 24.28
C ARG A 321 -18.12 -1.92 23.75
N GLU A 322 -17.63 -0.82 24.29
CA GLU A 322 -16.27 -0.37 24.05
C GLU A 322 -15.27 -1.19 24.86
N LYS A 323 -13.99 -1.00 24.56
CA LYS A 323 -12.88 -1.70 25.25
C LYS A 323 -12.80 -1.37 26.74
N ASN A 324 -13.21 -0.18 27.15
CA ASN A 324 -13.29 0.26 28.55
C ASN A 324 -14.48 -0.38 29.31
N GLY A 325 -15.39 -1.08 28.61
CA GLY A 325 -16.58 -1.72 29.18
C GLY A 325 -17.84 -0.85 29.11
N GLU A 326 -17.76 0.38 28.62
CA GLU A 326 -18.93 1.25 28.43
C GLU A 326 -19.87 0.70 27.37
N SER A 327 -21.16 0.79 27.63
CA SER A 327 -22.22 0.32 26.73
C SER A 327 -22.58 1.40 25.72
N VAL A 328 -22.54 1.06 24.44
CA VAL A 328 -23.05 1.89 23.35
C VAL A 328 -24.39 1.30 22.92
N ILE A 329 -25.47 2.02 23.23
CA ILE A 329 -26.84 1.58 22.97
C ILE A 329 -27.42 2.41 21.84
N ILE A 330 -27.78 1.76 20.74
CA ILE A 330 -28.33 2.42 19.55
C ILE A 330 -29.77 1.94 19.37
N GLN A 331 -30.71 2.85 19.60
CA GLN A 331 -32.16 2.57 19.53
C GLN A 331 -32.74 2.86 18.15
N ASN A 332 -33.92 2.30 17.88
CA ASN A 332 -34.67 2.44 16.64
C ASN A 332 -33.79 2.17 15.42
N THR A 333 -33.19 0.98 15.38
CA THR A 333 -32.23 0.58 14.34
C THR A 333 -32.85 0.65 12.93
N LYS A 334 -34.17 0.53 12.81
CA LYS A 334 -34.89 0.62 11.53
C LYS A 334 -34.88 2.01 10.89
N LYS A 335 -34.59 3.08 11.65
CA LYS A 335 -34.53 4.45 11.10
C LYS A 335 -33.33 4.68 10.17
N TYR A 336 -32.32 3.81 10.21
CA TYR A 336 -31.10 3.96 9.41
C TYR A 336 -31.27 3.26 8.06
N GLU A 337 -31.73 4.03 7.08
CA GLU A 337 -32.06 3.54 5.73
C GLU A 337 -30.81 3.33 4.86
N ASN A 338 -29.82 4.21 5.02
CA ASN A 338 -28.62 4.20 4.20
C ASN A 338 -27.48 3.51 4.96
N VAL A 339 -27.06 2.33 4.51
CA VAL A 339 -25.97 1.58 5.14
C VAL A 339 -24.75 1.50 4.23
N PHE A 340 -23.62 1.99 4.71
CA PHE A 340 -22.35 1.98 4.00
C PHE A 340 -21.37 1.05 4.72
N LEU A 341 -20.90 0.03 4.00
CA LEU A 341 -19.81 -0.83 4.49
C LEU A 341 -18.51 -0.25 3.93
N ILE A 342 -17.58 0.13 4.80
CA ILE A 342 -16.34 0.81 4.41
C ILE A 342 -15.17 -0.05 4.87
N ASN A 343 -14.31 -0.42 3.93
CA ASN A 343 -13.05 -1.12 4.21
C ASN A 343 -11.89 -0.16 4.00
N THR A 344 -11.24 0.27 5.07
CA THR A 344 -10.04 1.11 4.98
C THR A 344 -8.78 0.26 5.00
N THR A 345 -7.81 0.54 4.14
CA THR A 345 -6.61 -0.29 3.97
C THR A 345 -5.31 0.49 4.10
N LEU A 346 -4.23 -0.17 4.57
CA LEU A 346 -2.85 0.31 4.37
C LEU A 346 -2.24 -0.15 3.03
N GLU A 347 -2.88 -1.11 2.36
CA GLU A 347 -2.48 -1.53 1.02
C GLU A 347 -3.24 -0.74 -0.04
N LYS A 348 -2.53 -0.24 -1.04
CA LYS A 348 -3.14 0.34 -2.23
C LYS A 348 -3.55 -0.78 -3.18
N LEU A 349 -4.81 -1.16 -3.11
CA LEU A 349 -5.39 -2.25 -3.90
C LEU A 349 -5.53 -1.91 -5.40
N GLY A 350 -5.41 -0.63 -5.77
CA GLY A 350 -5.44 -0.19 -7.18
C GLY A 350 -6.72 -0.67 -7.91
N PRO A 351 -6.61 -1.30 -9.09
CA PRO A 351 -7.75 -1.79 -9.86
C PRO A 351 -8.66 -2.75 -9.09
N LEU A 352 -8.09 -3.55 -8.16
CA LEU A 352 -8.81 -4.55 -7.36
C LEU A 352 -9.87 -3.92 -6.44
N ALA A 353 -9.67 -2.68 -5.97
CA ALA A 353 -10.66 -1.98 -5.15
C ALA A 353 -11.89 -1.53 -5.96
N THR A 354 -11.72 -1.35 -7.28
CA THR A 354 -12.76 -0.79 -8.15
C THR A 354 -13.54 -1.85 -8.91
N ARG A 355 -12.92 -3.01 -9.16
CA ARG A 355 -13.50 -4.17 -9.86
C ARG A 355 -13.72 -5.34 -8.90
N LEU A 356 -14.54 -5.12 -7.86
CA LEU A 356 -14.92 -6.16 -6.90
C LEU A 356 -15.63 -7.38 -7.54
N ASN A 357 -16.00 -7.29 -8.82
CA ASN A 357 -16.42 -8.44 -9.61
C ASN A 357 -15.35 -9.52 -9.71
N SER A 358 -14.06 -9.21 -9.75
CA SER A 358 -12.98 -10.19 -9.66
C SER A 358 -13.07 -11.05 -8.39
N ALA A 359 -13.43 -10.43 -7.25
CA ALA A 359 -13.69 -11.13 -6.00
C ALA A 359 -15.01 -11.93 -6.04
N LYS A 360 -15.99 -11.51 -6.84
CA LYS A 360 -17.25 -12.25 -7.06
C LYS A 360 -17.08 -13.45 -8.01
N MET A 361 -16.30 -13.29 -9.08
CA MET A 361 -15.95 -14.32 -10.06
C MET A 361 -15.20 -15.49 -9.43
N MET A 362 -14.39 -15.21 -8.41
CA MET A 362 -13.72 -16.23 -7.63
C MET A 362 -14.58 -16.80 -6.48
N ASN A 363 -15.90 -16.57 -6.48
CA ASN A 363 -16.88 -17.05 -5.49
C ASN A 363 -16.68 -16.51 -4.05
N TYR A 364 -16.01 -15.37 -3.87
CA TYR A 364 -15.66 -14.84 -2.53
C TYR A 364 -16.69 -13.93 -1.90
N LEU A 365 -17.40 -13.11 -2.68
CA LEU A 365 -18.47 -12.25 -2.16
C LEU A 365 -19.83 -12.91 -2.35
N LYS A 366 -20.32 -13.62 -1.32
CA LYS A 366 -21.61 -14.32 -1.35
C LYS A 366 -22.84 -13.42 -1.14
N GLY A 367 -22.68 -12.10 -1.15
CA GLY A 367 -23.77 -11.14 -0.91
C GLY A 367 -24.05 -10.21 -2.10
N LYS A 368 -25.17 -9.48 -2.00
CA LYS A 368 -25.63 -8.51 -3.01
C LYS A 368 -25.04 -7.11 -2.80
N GLU A 369 -24.26 -6.92 -1.74
CA GLU A 369 -23.71 -5.64 -1.31
C GLU A 369 -22.20 -5.62 -1.51
N PHE A 370 -21.64 -4.44 -1.75
CA PHE A 370 -20.21 -4.27 -1.98
C PHE A 370 -19.68 -3.23 -0.98
N PRO A 371 -18.58 -3.53 -0.26
CA PRO A 371 -17.94 -2.53 0.57
C PRO A 371 -17.27 -1.48 -0.32
N TRP A 372 -17.20 -0.24 0.16
CA TRP A 372 -16.28 0.73 -0.39
C TRP A 372 -14.90 0.47 0.21
N SER A 373 -14.03 -0.19 -0.55
CA SER A 373 -12.63 -0.38 -0.17
C SER A 373 -11.82 0.83 -0.59
N VAL A 374 -11.12 1.46 0.36
CA VAL A 374 -10.37 2.69 0.14
C VAL A 374 -9.03 2.65 0.86
N PHE A 375 -7.98 3.02 0.15
CA PHE A 375 -6.66 3.18 0.74
C PHE A 375 -6.62 4.43 1.64
N ILE A 376 -5.97 4.35 2.79
CA ILE A 376 -6.07 5.39 3.82
C ILE A 376 -5.63 6.78 3.34
N ASN A 377 -4.61 6.86 2.47
CA ASN A 377 -4.17 8.15 1.93
C ASN A 377 -5.16 8.71 0.91
N ASP A 378 -5.89 7.86 0.17
CA ASP A 378 -6.97 8.30 -0.70
C ASP A 378 -8.14 8.84 0.13
N LEU A 379 -8.51 8.16 1.22
CA LEU A 379 -9.52 8.65 2.15
C LEU A 379 -9.10 9.99 2.76
N ARG A 380 -7.81 10.16 3.07
CA ARG A 380 -7.27 11.42 3.57
C ARG A 380 -7.41 12.55 2.55
N ILE A 381 -7.01 12.31 1.30
CA ILE A 381 -7.20 13.28 0.21
C ILE A 381 -8.68 13.61 0.04
N ILE A 382 -9.56 12.61 0.07
CA ILE A 382 -11.02 12.83 0.02
C ILE A 382 -11.48 13.71 1.18
N SER A 383 -10.96 13.50 2.39
CA SER A 383 -11.26 14.33 3.57
C SER A 383 -10.71 15.76 3.50
N ASP A 384 -9.70 15.99 2.67
CA ASP A 384 -9.13 17.32 2.44
C ASP A 384 -9.88 18.07 1.33
N LEU A 385 -10.47 17.34 0.37
CA LEU A 385 -11.18 17.91 -0.77
C LEU A 385 -12.68 18.10 -0.54
N ILE A 386 -13.32 17.22 0.24
CA ILE A 386 -14.77 17.30 0.48
C ILE A 386 -15.03 18.16 1.72
N GLU A 387 -15.66 19.30 1.49
CA GLU A 387 -15.97 20.27 2.56
C GLU A 387 -17.32 20.00 3.24
N MET A 388 -18.30 19.42 2.53
CA MET A 388 -19.66 19.23 3.03
C MET A 388 -20.00 17.75 3.31
N PRO A 389 -20.58 17.43 4.49
CA PRO A 389 -21.04 16.08 4.83
C PRO A 389 -21.95 15.43 3.78
N SER A 390 -22.89 16.21 3.23
CA SER A 390 -23.82 15.74 2.19
C SER A 390 -23.10 15.34 0.89
N SER A 391 -22.05 16.05 0.51
CA SER A 391 -21.20 15.72 -0.64
C SER A 391 -20.45 14.41 -0.43
N PHE A 392 -19.99 14.13 0.79
CA PHE A 392 -19.37 12.84 1.12
C PHE A 392 -20.37 11.69 1.02
N LEU A 393 -21.57 11.83 1.59
CA LEU A 393 -22.62 10.81 1.50
C LEU A 393 -23.04 10.57 0.04
N LEU A 394 -23.17 11.63 -0.77
CA LEU A 394 -23.46 11.52 -2.20
C LEU A 394 -22.33 10.81 -2.95
N TYR A 395 -21.06 11.13 -2.64
CA TYR A 395 -19.89 10.46 -3.18
C TYR A 395 -19.94 8.95 -2.88
N LEU A 396 -20.20 8.55 -1.64
CA LEU A 396 -20.33 7.14 -1.25
C LEU A 396 -21.45 6.44 -2.02
N LYS A 397 -22.64 7.06 -2.11
CA LYS A 397 -23.78 6.51 -2.86
C LYS A 397 -23.42 6.29 -4.33
N ARG A 398 -22.77 7.26 -4.98
CA ARG A 398 -22.33 7.17 -6.38
C ARG A 398 -21.25 6.09 -6.56
N ARG A 399 -20.27 6.01 -5.65
CA ARG A 399 -19.19 5.02 -5.73
C ARG A 399 -19.72 3.60 -5.63
N ILE A 400 -20.60 3.33 -4.67
CA ILE A 400 -21.24 2.02 -4.49
C ILE A 400 -22.16 1.68 -5.66
N LYS A 401 -22.92 2.65 -6.18
CA LYS A 401 -23.76 2.46 -7.38
C LYS A 401 -22.91 2.10 -8.60
N ASN A 402 -21.80 2.79 -8.83
CA ASN A 402 -20.90 2.51 -9.96
C ASN A 402 -20.28 1.12 -9.86
N ILE A 403 -19.86 0.69 -8.66
CA ILE A 403 -19.39 -0.68 -8.42
C ILE A 403 -20.49 -1.68 -8.82
N LYS A 404 -21.74 -1.46 -8.40
CA LYS A 404 -22.87 -2.32 -8.79
C LYS A 404 -23.12 -2.36 -10.30
N ASN A 405 -23.04 -1.21 -10.99
CA ASN A 405 -23.27 -1.11 -12.42
C ASN A 405 -22.19 -1.81 -13.24
N ILE A 406 -20.91 -1.53 -12.96
CA ILE A 406 -19.75 -2.23 -13.56
C ILE A 406 -19.93 -3.74 -13.37
N ASN A 407 -20.40 -4.15 -12.19
CA ASN A 407 -20.61 -5.56 -11.90
C ASN A 407 -21.73 -6.21 -12.73
N LYS A 408 -22.80 -5.47 -13.04
CA LYS A 408 -23.91 -5.95 -13.88
C LYS A 408 -23.46 -6.13 -15.33
N GLU A 409 -22.80 -5.14 -15.92
CA GLU A 409 -22.31 -5.18 -17.30
C GLU A 409 -21.34 -6.36 -17.54
N LEU A 410 -20.45 -6.62 -16.58
CA LEU A 410 -19.51 -7.72 -16.65
C LEU A 410 -20.19 -9.10 -16.53
N SER A 411 -21.25 -9.24 -15.71
CA SER A 411 -22.01 -10.51 -15.64
C SER A 411 -22.81 -10.80 -16.90
N GLU A 412 -23.27 -9.76 -17.61
CA GLU A 412 -24.01 -9.88 -18.87
C GLU A 412 -23.10 -10.21 -20.06
N ARG A 413 -21.78 -9.98 -19.96
CA ARG A 413 -20.79 -10.36 -20.98
C ARG A 413 -20.29 -11.81 -20.85
N GLN A 414 -20.56 -12.47 -19.72
CA GLN A 414 -20.03 -13.81 -19.39
C GLN A 414 -21.09 -14.92 -19.48
N GLY A 415 -22.37 -14.57 -19.63
CA GLY A 415 -23.47 -15.49 -19.94
C GLY A 415 -23.96 -15.24 -21.34
#